data_AF-A0AAQ3Y7N9-F1
#
_entry.id   AF-A0AAQ3Y7N9-F1
#
_cell.length_a   1.000
_cell.length_b   1.000
_cell.length_c   1.000
_cell.angle_alpha   90.00
_cell.angle_beta   90.00
_cell.angle_gamma   90.00
#
_symmetry.space_group_name_H-M   'P 1'
#
loop_
_entity.id
_entity.type
_entity.pdbx_description
1 polymer ?
#
loop_
_entity_poly.entity_id
_entity_poly.type
_entity_poly.pdbx_seq_one_letter_code
_entity_poly.pdbx_strand_id
1 'polypeptide(L)'
;MKMKKYLLGIITGVAIFLLAACGSDPRKDFTKELFSSKGEEYNASSFKMKIKDLTYDGDDGGAYVKMIASQLKDMSIDGKYAIDDKKEMMKMEITANLFGEKLPFQFVGNADKYYMSTSFVSGLMDLANSFGYPVELNKSELNKLKGKYIDLAKAGDTLTSGELEKKTNPIKNKMFTNAENSKMGREIKKLIESFDKKTFTKDKDVVTHTFTKKEIIQIMEKIDEVAKENKDYKKSGDQKEMQDAIKSLKNDLDKMDIKISINQKTKAFDMEMSIAATDEEKAKMGIVMTIAVTPEKNSSKIKMPSKKEIISQDELDAILANITGTISDDSDVDLEDDSIDYSDLKDDPEIQKLMDEQLDEMIKQIEANPSAITEENAKEAREGAKDIFNEEQMKKLNDALDKALKAGTV
;
A
#
# COMPACT_ATOMS: atom_id res chain seq x y z
N MET A 1 -9.17 -44.06 -41.02
CA MET A 1 -7.75 -43.68 -40.83
C MET A 1 -7.43 -42.44 -41.70
N LYS A 2 -7.83 -41.22 -41.29
CA LYS A 2 -7.56 -39.95 -42.01
C LYS A 2 -7.58 -38.73 -41.05
N MET A 3 -6.95 -38.86 -39.88
CA MET A 3 -6.92 -37.78 -38.87
C MET A 3 -5.50 -37.49 -38.33
N LYS A 4 -4.45 -37.80 -39.11
CA LYS A 4 -3.04 -37.55 -38.73
C LYS A 4 -2.28 -36.61 -39.66
N LYS A 5 -2.92 -36.03 -40.69
CA LYS A 5 -2.26 -35.10 -41.63
C LYS A 5 -2.61 -33.62 -41.44
N TYR A 6 -3.62 -33.29 -40.62
CA TYR A 6 -3.99 -31.91 -40.30
C TYR A 6 -3.40 -31.38 -38.99
N LEU A 7 -2.91 -32.26 -38.09
CA LEU A 7 -2.24 -31.84 -36.86
C LEU A 7 -0.79 -31.39 -37.08
N LEU A 8 -0.15 -31.84 -38.17
CA LEU A 8 1.23 -31.46 -38.49
C LEU A 8 1.31 -30.11 -39.22
N GLY A 9 0.21 -29.63 -39.82
CA GLY A 9 0.15 -28.35 -40.54
C GLY A 9 -0.15 -27.13 -39.66
N ILE A 10 -0.55 -27.34 -38.40
CA ILE A 10 -0.79 -26.24 -37.43
C ILE A 10 0.45 -25.99 -36.57
N ILE A 11 1.34 -26.97 -36.43
CA ILE A 11 2.61 -26.83 -35.69
C ILE A 11 3.71 -26.16 -36.55
N THR A 12 3.60 -26.20 -37.88
CA THR A 12 4.54 -25.52 -38.80
C THR A 12 4.12 -24.08 -39.16
N GLY A 13 2.94 -23.63 -38.72
CA GLY A 13 2.37 -22.30 -39.04
C GLY A 13 2.57 -21.21 -37.98
N VAL A 14 3.21 -21.52 -36.84
CA VAL A 14 3.48 -20.56 -35.75
C VAL A 14 4.97 -20.18 -35.68
N ALA A 15 5.82 -20.76 -36.53
CA ALA A 15 7.26 -20.54 -36.55
C ALA A 15 7.74 -19.37 -37.47
N ILE A 16 6.83 -18.60 -38.08
CA ILE A 16 7.17 -17.49 -39.02
C ILE A 16 6.68 -16.12 -38.49
N PHE A 17 6.70 -15.93 -37.17
CA PHE A 17 6.88 -14.60 -36.57
C PHE A 17 8.25 -14.45 -35.88
N LEU A 18 9.20 -15.35 -36.20
CA LEU A 18 10.63 -15.05 -36.17
C LEU A 18 11.02 -14.21 -37.39
N LEU A 19 10.23 -13.16 -37.68
CA LEU A 19 10.75 -12.05 -38.46
C LEU A 19 11.84 -11.43 -37.59
N ALA A 20 13.06 -11.85 -37.90
CA ALA A 20 14.28 -11.24 -37.46
C ALA A 20 14.18 -9.72 -37.66
N ALA A 21 13.77 -9.03 -36.61
CA ALA A 21 14.35 -7.74 -36.30
C ALA A 21 15.82 -8.04 -35.94
N CYS A 22 16.66 -8.09 -36.96
CA CYS A 22 18.07 -7.80 -36.82
C CYS A 22 18.16 -6.33 -36.40
N GLY A 23 17.93 -6.04 -35.11
CA GLY A 23 17.76 -4.69 -34.62
C GLY A 23 17.78 -4.67 -33.09
N SER A 24 18.93 -4.24 -32.54
CA SER A 24 19.26 -3.99 -31.14
C SER A 24 18.93 -5.09 -30.10
N ASP A 25 19.88 -5.37 -29.20
CA ASP A 25 19.66 -6.21 -28.02
C ASP A 25 18.54 -5.59 -27.15
N PRO A 26 17.33 -6.20 -27.04
CA PRO A 26 16.19 -5.58 -26.36
C PRO A 26 16.46 -5.33 -24.88
N ARG A 27 17.40 -6.08 -24.28
CA ARG A 27 17.92 -5.84 -22.94
C ARG A 27 18.66 -4.51 -22.83
N LYS A 28 19.46 -4.13 -23.82
CA LYS A 28 20.16 -2.82 -23.84
C LYS A 28 19.20 -1.68 -24.05
N ASP A 29 18.19 -1.88 -24.89
CA ASP A 29 17.12 -0.90 -25.07
C ASP A 29 16.34 -0.73 -23.76
N PHE A 30 15.99 -1.83 -23.09
CA PHE A 30 15.33 -1.82 -21.79
C PHE A 30 16.17 -1.13 -20.70
N THR A 31 17.45 -1.50 -20.53
CA THR A 31 18.31 -0.88 -19.51
C THR A 31 18.54 0.59 -19.80
N LYS A 32 18.74 0.98 -21.06
CA LYS A 32 18.83 2.39 -21.44
C LYS A 32 17.58 3.16 -20.99
N GLU A 33 16.40 2.65 -21.28
CA GLU A 33 15.14 3.33 -20.97
C GLU A 33 14.87 3.37 -19.45
N LEU A 34 15.11 2.26 -18.74
CA LEU A 34 14.94 2.17 -17.28
C LEU A 34 15.83 3.17 -16.51
N PHE A 35 17.07 3.36 -16.97
CA PHE A 35 18.02 4.27 -16.31
C PHE A 35 18.02 5.69 -16.88
N SER A 36 17.31 5.95 -17.99
CA SER A 36 17.18 7.31 -18.53
C SER A 36 16.26 8.15 -17.65
N SER A 37 16.84 8.79 -16.64
CA SER A 37 16.11 9.69 -15.75
C SER A 37 15.74 10.97 -16.49
N LYS A 38 14.44 11.16 -16.76
CA LYS A 38 13.84 12.37 -17.34
C LYS A 38 14.34 12.68 -18.76
N GLY A 39 13.47 12.52 -19.76
CA GLY A 39 13.63 13.41 -20.92
C GLY A 39 13.58 14.83 -20.38
N GLU A 40 14.55 15.69 -20.69
CA GLU A 40 14.61 17.11 -20.28
C GLU A 40 13.28 17.85 -20.55
N GLU A 41 12.43 17.27 -21.38
CA GLU A 41 11.10 17.72 -21.75
C GLU A 41 9.99 17.50 -20.70
N TYR A 42 10.13 16.57 -19.75
CA TYR A 42 9.05 16.18 -18.82
C TYR A 42 9.37 16.60 -17.39
N ASN A 43 8.54 17.47 -16.83
CA ASN A 43 8.65 17.97 -15.46
C ASN A 43 7.43 17.63 -14.59
N ALA A 44 6.52 16.79 -15.10
CA ALA A 44 5.38 16.27 -14.36
C ALA A 44 5.09 14.82 -14.74
N SER A 45 4.31 14.12 -13.94
CA SER A 45 3.77 12.82 -14.31
C SER A 45 2.46 12.56 -13.56
N SER A 46 1.53 11.85 -14.21
CA SER A 46 0.44 11.18 -13.52
C SER A 46 0.86 9.75 -13.17
N PHE A 47 0.36 9.24 -12.05
CA PHE A 47 0.52 7.86 -11.67
C PHE A 47 -0.81 7.27 -11.20
N LYS A 48 -0.97 5.95 -11.37
CA LYS A 48 -2.10 5.18 -10.87
C LYS A 48 -1.60 3.88 -10.28
N MET A 49 -1.93 3.64 -9.02
CA MET A 49 -1.69 2.39 -8.31
C MET A 49 -3.04 1.70 -8.07
N LYS A 50 -3.10 0.39 -8.26
CA LYS A 50 -4.29 -0.42 -7.97
C LYS A 50 -3.93 -1.86 -7.64
N ILE A 51 -4.79 -2.52 -6.88
CA ILE A 51 -4.78 -3.97 -6.72
C ILE A 51 -5.53 -4.55 -7.93
N LYS A 52 -4.81 -5.25 -8.81
CA LYS A 52 -5.38 -5.90 -9.99
C LYS A 52 -6.03 -7.22 -9.63
N ASP A 53 -5.41 -7.98 -8.72
CA ASP A 53 -5.93 -9.25 -8.26
C ASP A 53 -5.53 -9.54 -6.81
N LEU A 54 -6.36 -10.31 -6.13
CA LEU A 54 -6.17 -10.79 -4.77
C LEU A 54 -6.83 -12.16 -4.68
N THR A 55 -6.08 -13.16 -4.23
CA THR A 55 -6.49 -14.56 -4.14
C THR A 55 -6.14 -15.10 -2.76
N TYR A 56 -7.07 -15.83 -2.16
CA TYR A 56 -6.89 -16.58 -0.92
C TYR A 56 -7.67 -17.90 -1.02
N ASP A 57 -7.05 -19.02 -0.66
CA ASP A 57 -7.64 -20.36 -0.76
C ASP A 57 -7.68 -21.14 0.57
N GLY A 58 -7.59 -20.47 1.72
CA GLY A 58 -7.81 -21.10 3.04
C GLY A 58 -9.26 -21.52 3.29
N ASP A 59 -9.43 -22.59 4.07
CA ASP A 59 -10.71 -23.29 4.29
C ASP A 59 -11.64 -22.58 5.31
N ASP A 60 -11.10 -21.83 6.28
CA ASP A 60 -11.88 -21.09 7.28
C ASP A 60 -12.07 -19.61 6.90
N GLY A 61 -13.31 -19.11 6.96
CA GLY A 61 -13.64 -17.69 6.71
C GLY A 61 -13.61 -17.25 5.22
N GLY A 62 -13.47 -18.19 4.28
CA GLY A 62 -13.28 -17.90 2.86
C GLY A 62 -14.34 -17.01 2.19
N ALA A 63 -15.57 -16.93 2.70
CA ALA A 63 -16.59 -16.01 2.21
C ALA A 63 -16.32 -14.55 2.64
N TYR A 64 -15.94 -14.33 3.90
CA TYR A 64 -15.58 -13.02 4.44
C TYR A 64 -14.27 -12.51 3.82
N VAL A 65 -13.28 -13.38 3.68
CA VAL A 65 -12.02 -13.04 3.01
C VAL A 65 -12.24 -12.71 1.54
N LYS A 66 -13.12 -13.43 0.82
CA LYS A 66 -13.49 -13.09 -0.57
C LYS A 66 -14.23 -11.76 -0.66
N MET A 67 -15.09 -11.45 0.32
CA MET A 67 -15.79 -10.16 0.40
C MET A 67 -14.80 -9.01 0.61
N ILE A 68 -13.91 -9.11 1.60
CA ILE A 68 -12.84 -8.12 1.82
C ILE A 68 -11.96 -8.01 0.58
N ALA A 69 -11.54 -9.13 0.00
CA ALA A 69 -10.69 -9.15 -1.19
C ALA A 69 -11.34 -8.41 -2.37
N SER A 70 -12.66 -8.53 -2.54
CA SER A 70 -13.40 -7.81 -3.57
C SER A 70 -13.40 -6.30 -3.34
N GLN A 71 -13.58 -5.85 -2.10
CA GLN A 71 -13.53 -4.43 -1.74
C GLN A 71 -12.12 -3.84 -1.89
N LEU A 72 -11.07 -4.62 -1.55
CA LEU A 72 -9.68 -4.21 -1.71
C LEU A 72 -9.28 -4.04 -3.19
N LYS A 73 -9.84 -4.85 -4.09
CA LYS A 73 -9.59 -4.76 -5.55
C LYS A 73 -10.06 -3.44 -6.16
N ASP A 74 -11.11 -2.85 -5.60
CA ASP A 74 -11.63 -1.55 -6.07
C ASP A 74 -10.83 -0.36 -5.52
N MET A 75 -9.92 -0.60 -4.57
CA MET A 75 -9.04 0.44 -4.05
C MET A 75 -8.00 0.85 -5.09
N SER A 76 -7.78 2.16 -5.18
CA SER A 76 -6.76 2.71 -6.07
C SER A 76 -6.23 4.03 -5.55
N ILE A 77 -4.99 4.32 -5.89
CA ILE A 77 -4.34 5.59 -5.60
C ILE A 77 -3.99 6.22 -6.94
N ASP A 78 -4.74 7.25 -7.31
CA ASP A 78 -4.42 8.08 -8.47
C ASP A 78 -3.64 9.31 -7.98
N GLY A 79 -2.67 9.76 -8.76
CA GLY A 79 -1.95 10.97 -8.38
C GLY A 79 -1.25 11.64 -9.54
N LYS A 80 -0.81 12.86 -9.28
CA LYS A 80 -0.04 13.69 -10.20
C LYS A 80 1.03 14.41 -9.41
N TYR A 81 2.23 14.49 -9.96
CA TYR A 81 3.24 15.36 -9.42
C TYR A 81 3.82 16.26 -10.50
N ALA A 82 4.32 17.41 -10.07
CA ALA A 82 5.04 18.36 -10.90
C ALA A 82 6.24 18.90 -10.13
N ILE A 83 7.33 19.14 -10.86
CA ILE A 83 8.58 19.67 -10.34
C ILE A 83 8.93 20.93 -11.13
N ASP A 84 9.32 21.98 -10.41
CA ASP A 84 9.92 23.19 -10.95
C ASP A 84 11.40 23.19 -10.53
N ASP A 85 12.26 22.60 -11.35
CA ASP A 85 13.70 22.45 -11.06
C ASP A 85 14.37 23.83 -10.86
N LYS A 86 13.88 24.90 -11.51
CA LYS A 86 14.47 26.25 -11.40
C LYS A 86 14.24 26.88 -10.03
N LYS A 87 13.13 26.53 -9.39
CA LYS A 87 12.74 27.06 -8.07
C LYS A 87 12.85 26.01 -6.98
N GLU A 88 13.31 24.81 -7.32
CA GLU A 88 13.40 23.65 -6.43
C GLU A 88 12.07 23.37 -5.71
N MET A 89 10.94 23.53 -6.44
CA MET A 89 9.60 23.31 -5.89
C MET A 89 8.97 22.04 -6.45
N MET A 90 8.14 21.40 -5.64
CA MET A 90 7.32 20.27 -6.05
C MET A 90 5.88 20.47 -5.61
N LYS A 91 4.97 19.93 -6.42
CA LYS A 91 3.55 19.80 -6.09
C LYS A 91 3.16 18.35 -6.36
N MET A 92 2.40 17.77 -5.45
CA MET A 92 1.85 16.42 -5.59
C MET A 92 0.37 16.44 -5.20
N GLU A 93 -0.46 15.84 -6.03
CA GLU A 93 -1.87 15.60 -5.78
C GLU A 93 -2.07 14.09 -5.76
N ILE A 94 -2.72 13.58 -4.73
CA ILE A 94 -3.03 12.16 -4.56
C ILE A 94 -4.52 12.07 -4.28
N THR A 95 -5.18 11.08 -4.85
CA THR A 95 -6.55 10.70 -4.51
C THR A 95 -6.54 9.22 -4.22
N ALA A 96 -6.70 8.88 -2.94
CA ALA A 96 -6.91 7.51 -2.52
C ALA A 96 -8.41 7.21 -2.61
N ASN A 97 -8.78 6.27 -3.47
CA ASN A 97 -10.13 5.73 -3.55
C ASN A 97 -10.18 4.50 -2.62
N LEU A 98 -10.86 4.63 -1.48
CA LEU A 98 -10.93 3.61 -0.42
C LEU A 98 -12.41 3.33 -0.14
N PHE A 99 -12.84 2.08 -0.23
CA PHE A 99 -14.21 1.66 0.09
C PHE A 99 -15.33 2.47 -0.59
N GLY A 100 -15.08 2.97 -1.81
CA GLY A 100 -16.03 3.80 -2.56
C GLY A 100 -15.89 5.31 -2.34
N GLU A 101 -15.16 5.72 -1.30
CA GLU A 101 -14.91 7.11 -0.96
C GLU A 101 -13.58 7.64 -1.51
N LYS A 102 -13.52 8.96 -1.70
CA LYS A 102 -12.34 9.65 -2.25
C LYS A 102 -11.67 10.50 -1.19
N LEU A 103 -10.42 10.17 -0.87
CA LEU A 103 -9.58 10.92 0.03
C LEU A 103 -8.52 11.71 -0.76
N PRO A 104 -8.74 13.02 -0.99
CA PRO A 104 -7.78 13.85 -1.68
C PRO A 104 -6.68 14.34 -0.73
N PHE A 105 -5.43 14.18 -1.15
CA PHE A 105 -4.27 14.79 -0.51
C PHE A 105 -3.57 15.68 -1.52
N GLN A 106 -3.10 16.85 -1.05
CA GLN A 106 -2.30 17.73 -1.88
C GLN A 106 -1.09 18.21 -1.08
N PHE A 107 0.09 18.02 -1.63
CA PHE A 107 1.35 18.46 -1.06
C PHE A 107 1.98 19.52 -1.96
N VAL A 108 2.60 20.53 -1.35
CA VAL A 108 3.40 21.53 -2.07
C VAL A 108 4.56 21.95 -1.19
N GLY A 109 5.75 22.04 -1.78
CA GLY A 109 6.92 22.39 -1.00
C GLY A 109 8.18 22.58 -1.81
N ASN A 110 9.24 22.89 -1.08
CA ASN A 110 10.61 22.98 -1.55
C ASN A 110 11.55 22.32 -0.53
N ALA A 111 12.85 22.52 -0.68
CA ALA A 111 13.88 21.96 0.20
C ALA A 111 13.82 22.43 1.66
N ASP A 112 13.04 23.47 1.99
CA ASP A 112 12.99 24.03 3.35
C ASP A 112 11.58 24.04 3.95
N LYS A 113 10.53 24.04 3.13
CA LYS A 113 9.13 24.17 3.56
C LYS A 113 8.26 23.17 2.82
N TYR A 114 7.46 22.42 3.57
CA TYR A 114 6.59 21.41 3.02
C TYR A 114 5.19 21.55 3.62
N TYR A 115 4.19 21.62 2.76
CA TYR A 115 2.82 21.91 3.14
C TYR A 115 1.87 20.83 2.64
N MET A 116 0.88 20.49 3.46
CA MET A 116 -0.21 19.57 3.12
C MET A 116 -1.54 20.31 3.15
N SER A 117 -2.34 20.21 2.10
CA SER A 117 -3.70 20.78 2.09
C SER A 117 -4.59 20.05 3.08
N THR A 118 -5.48 20.78 3.75
CA THR A 118 -6.55 20.27 4.63
C THR A 118 -7.72 19.63 3.87
N SER A 119 -7.64 19.51 2.53
CA SER A 119 -8.71 18.92 1.71
C SER A 119 -9.03 17.46 2.06
N PHE A 120 -8.10 16.73 2.69
CA PHE A 120 -8.33 15.36 3.14
C PHE A 120 -9.40 15.27 4.24
N VAL A 121 -9.63 16.33 5.02
CA VAL A 121 -10.54 16.30 6.18
C VAL A 121 -11.96 15.96 5.77
N SER A 122 -12.47 16.55 4.67
CA SER A 122 -13.80 16.20 4.18
C SER A 122 -13.88 14.75 3.73
N GLY A 123 -12.83 14.24 3.06
CA GLY A 123 -12.78 12.84 2.64
C GLY A 123 -12.71 11.86 3.82
N LEU A 124 -12.06 12.23 4.92
CA LEU A 124 -12.08 11.43 6.15
C LEU A 124 -13.46 11.41 6.81
N MET A 125 -14.18 12.53 6.80
CA MET A 125 -15.56 12.57 7.31
C MET A 125 -16.49 11.70 6.47
N ASP A 126 -16.40 11.80 5.14
CA ASP A 126 -17.18 10.95 4.22
C ASP A 126 -16.87 9.47 4.46
N LEU A 127 -15.60 9.12 4.67
CA LEU A 127 -15.17 7.77 5.02
C LEU A 127 -15.75 7.34 6.38
N ALA A 128 -15.62 8.13 7.44
CA ALA A 128 -16.15 7.79 8.76
C ALA A 128 -17.68 7.58 8.72
N ASN A 129 -18.40 8.44 8.00
CA ASN A 129 -19.84 8.32 7.76
C ASN A 129 -20.18 7.02 7.02
N SER A 130 -19.36 6.58 6.06
CA SER A 130 -19.57 5.31 5.35
C SER A 130 -19.49 4.08 6.26
N PHE A 131 -18.76 4.18 7.38
CA PHE A 131 -18.65 3.16 8.42
C PHE A 131 -19.65 3.35 9.57
N GLY A 132 -20.56 4.32 9.48
CA GLY A 132 -21.56 4.57 10.51
C GLY A 132 -21.03 5.34 11.73
N TYR A 133 -19.88 6.00 11.63
CA TYR A 133 -19.35 6.91 12.65
C TYR A 133 -19.62 8.36 12.22
N PRO A 134 -20.77 8.96 12.60
CA PRO A 134 -21.10 10.32 12.21
C PRO A 134 -20.17 11.32 12.91
N VAL A 135 -19.17 11.81 12.17
CA VAL A 135 -18.32 12.92 12.60
C VAL A 135 -19.01 14.22 12.18
N GLU A 136 -19.53 14.97 13.15
CA GLU A 136 -20.13 16.28 12.90
C GLU A 136 -19.12 17.41 13.15
N LEU A 137 -18.48 17.90 12.09
CA LEU A 137 -17.87 19.23 12.12
C LEU A 137 -18.95 20.27 11.83
N ASN A 138 -18.97 21.35 12.61
CA ASN A 138 -19.89 22.44 12.30
C ASN A 138 -19.43 23.17 11.03
N LYS A 139 -20.39 23.82 10.32
CA LYS A 139 -20.10 24.54 9.06
C LYS A 139 -19.02 25.62 9.19
N SER A 140 -18.81 26.16 10.40
CA SER A 140 -17.80 27.18 10.66
C SER A 140 -16.38 26.58 10.60
N GLU A 141 -16.17 25.41 11.21
CA GLU A 141 -14.90 24.68 11.21
C GLU A 141 -14.52 24.18 9.80
N LEU A 142 -15.49 23.62 9.08
CA LEU A 142 -15.28 23.24 7.67
C LEU A 142 -14.86 24.42 6.80
N ASN A 143 -15.47 25.59 7.01
CA ASN A 143 -15.10 26.81 6.29
C ASN A 143 -13.69 27.31 6.66
N LYS A 144 -13.26 27.13 7.92
CA LYS A 144 -11.89 27.47 8.34
C LYS A 144 -10.85 26.61 7.64
N LEU A 145 -11.14 25.33 7.41
CA LEU A 145 -10.25 24.40 6.72
C LEU A 145 -10.20 24.62 5.21
N LYS A 146 -11.24 25.15 4.58
CA LYS A 146 -11.34 25.22 3.12
C LYS A 146 -10.18 26.00 2.47
N GLY A 147 -9.41 25.31 1.63
CA GLY A 147 -8.27 25.90 0.90
C GLY A 147 -7.06 26.20 1.79
N LYS A 148 -7.02 25.67 3.01
CA LYS A 148 -5.89 25.82 3.91
C LYS A 148 -4.84 24.74 3.70
N TYR A 149 -3.67 25.02 4.25
CA TYR A 149 -2.49 24.18 4.24
C TYR A 149 -1.90 24.11 5.65
N ILE A 150 -1.45 22.92 6.02
CA ILE A 150 -0.73 22.61 7.24
C ILE A 150 0.77 22.69 6.93
N ASP A 151 1.52 23.36 7.79
CA ASP A 151 2.99 23.36 7.75
C ASP A 151 3.51 22.09 8.42
N LEU A 152 3.94 21.11 7.62
CA LEU A 152 4.32 19.78 8.13
C LEU A 152 5.57 19.80 9.02
N ALA A 153 6.41 20.83 8.90
CA ALA A 153 7.55 21.00 9.80
C ALA A 153 7.16 21.50 11.20
N LYS A 154 5.94 22.04 11.34
CA LYS A 154 5.41 22.55 12.61
C LYS A 154 4.37 21.62 13.22
N ALA A 155 3.52 21.02 12.40
CA ALA A 155 2.44 20.13 12.84
C ALA A 155 2.91 18.68 13.06
N GLY A 156 4.21 18.44 13.27
CA GLY A 156 4.77 17.11 13.43
C GLY A 156 4.10 16.35 14.59
N ASP A 157 3.91 17.02 15.72
CA ASP A 157 3.34 16.40 16.92
C ASP A 157 1.83 16.13 16.79
N THR A 158 1.11 16.95 16.00
CA THR A 158 -0.33 16.78 15.75
C THR A 158 -0.65 15.65 14.76
N LEU A 159 0.19 15.47 13.74
CA LEU A 159 -0.10 14.57 12.61
C LEU A 159 0.65 13.24 12.67
N THR A 160 1.66 13.13 13.53
CA THR A 160 2.46 11.91 13.67
C THR A 160 2.58 11.54 15.14
N SER A 161 2.46 10.25 15.46
CA SER A 161 2.56 9.71 16.82
C SER A 161 4.01 9.65 17.35
N GLY A 162 4.86 10.60 16.96
CA GLY A 162 6.26 10.67 17.37
C GLY A 162 7.00 11.86 16.77
N GLU A 163 8.00 12.38 17.48
CA GLU A 163 8.86 13.46 16.98
C GLU A 163 9.46 13.05 15.62
N LEU A 164 9.02 13.67 14.53
CA LEU A 164 9.70 13.58 13.25
C LEU A 164 11.16 14.02 13.46
N GLU A 165 12.09 13.05 13.50
CA GLU A 165 13.51 13.35 13.63
C GLU A 165 13.90 14.40 12.59
N LYS A 166 14.26 15.61 13.06
CA LYS A 166 14.64 16.78 12.26
C LYS A 166 15.85 16.55 11.33
N LYS A 167 16.38 15.33 11.21
CA LYS A 167 17.72 15.07 10.69
C LYS A 167 17.82 14.66 9.24
N THR A 168 16.74 14.32 8.54
CA THR A 168 16.84 14.15 7.09
C THR A 168 15.62 14.71 6.38
N ASN A 169 15.83 15.77 5.59
CA ASN A 169 14.84 16.13 4.58
C ASN A 169 14.93 15.06 3.47
N PRO A 170 13.94 14.15 3.33
CA PRO A 170 14.00 13.04 2.36
C PRO A 170 14.09 13.53 0.91
N ILE A 171 13.72 14.79 0.66
CA ILE A 171 13.73 15.42 -0.66
C ILE A 171 15.14 15.94 -1.01
N LYS A 172 15.96 16.32 -0.03
CA LYS A 172 17.22 17.06 -0.25
C LYS A 172 18.32 16.28 -1.01
N ASN A 173 18.26 14.95 -1.13
CA ASN A 173 19.37 14.19 -1.73
C ASN A 173 19.01 13.07 -2.72
N LYS A 174 17.77 12.58 -2.79
CA LYS A 174 17.44 11.36 -3.57
C LYS A 174 16.65 11.60 -4.86
N MET A 175 15.91 12.70 -4.97
CA MET A 175 15.01 12.91 -6.13
C MET A 175 15.71 13.46 -7.38
N PHE A 176 16.93 14.02 -7.23
CA PHE A 176 17.64 14.76 -8.29
C PHE A 176 18.99 14.15 -8.72
N THR A 177 19.41 13.03 -8.11
CA THR A 177 20.65 12.35 -8.55
C THR A 177 20.33 11.45 -9.74
N ASN A 178 21.00 11.69 -10.88
CA ASN A 178 20.88 10.83 -12.05
C ASN A 178 21.38 9.42 -11.69
N ALA A 179 20.45 8.48 -11.55
CA ALA A 179 20.72 7.11 -11.12
C ALA A 179 21.80 6.44 -11.99
N GLU A 180 21.82 6.73 -13.30
CA GLU A 180 22.79 6.15 -14.26
C GLU A 180 24.25 6.51 -13.93
N ASN A 181 24.50 7.70 -13.38
CA ASN A 181 25.86 8.18 -13.09
C ASN A 181 26.37 7.79 -11.71
N SER A 182 25.53 7.20 -10.86
CA SER A 182 25.96 6.68 -9.56
C SER A 182 26.70 5.34 -9.73
N LYS A 183 27.61 5.01 -8.80
CA LYS A 183 28.23 3.67 -8.77
C LYS A 183 27.16 2.58 -8.66
N MET A 184 26.17 2.79 -7.79
CA MET A 184 25.03 1.89 -7.63
C MET A 184 24.33 1.63 -8.97
N GLY A 185 23.89 2.68 -9.66
CA GLY A 185 23.18 2.52 -10.93
C GLY A 185 24.02 1.84 -12.01
N ARG A 186 25.34 2.11 -12.09
CA ARG A 186 26.23 1.38 -13.01
C ARG A 186 26.31 -0.11 -12.72
N GLU A 187 26.45 -0.49 -11.44
CA GLU A 187 26.55 -1.90 -11.06
C GLU A 187 25.22 -2.64 -11.24
N ILE A 188 24.08 -2.01 -10.93
CA ILE A 188 22.76 -2.60 -11.19
C ILE A 188 22.49 -2.70 -12.70
N LYS A 189 22.84 -1.69 -13.49
CA LYS A 189 22.74 -1.74 -14.96
C LYS A 189 23.53 -2.91 -15.53
N LYS A 190 24.78 -3.09 -15.11
CA LYS A 190 25.62 -4.24 -15.52
C LYS A 190 24.99 -5.58 -15.12
N LEU A 191 24.41 -5.67 -13.93
CA LEU A 191 23.74 -6.89 -13.47
C LEU A 191 22.54 -7.23 -14.35
N ILE A 192 21.65 -6.27 -14.63
CA ILE A 192 20.48 -6.46 -15.50
C ILE A 192 20.94 -6.82 -16.93
N GLU A 193 22.01 -6.19 -17.41
CA GLU A 193 22.64 -6.53 -18.70
C GLU A 193 23.33 -7.91 -18.71
N SER A 194 23.46 -8.58 -17.57
CA SER A 194 24.00 -9.95 -17.50
C SER A 194 22.92 -11.03 -17.56
N PHE A 195 21.65 -10.66 -17.36
CA PHE A 195 20.50 -11.58 -17.47
C PHE A 195 20.28 -12.07 -18.91
N ASP A 196 19.55 -13.19 -19.03
CA ASP A 196 19.28 -13.82 -20.32
C ASP A 196 18.48 -12.87 -21.22
N LYS A 197 19.09 -12.46 -22.34
CA LYS A 197 18.47 -11.57 -23.32
C LYS A 197 17.08 -12.04 -23.80
N LYS A 198 16.76 -13.34 -23.73
CA LYS A 198 15.46 -13.89 -24.15
C LYS A 198 14.31 -13.52 -23.21
N THR A 199 14.60 -13.11 -21.97
CA THR A 199 13.59 -12.67 -21.00
C THR A 199 13.19 -11.20 -21.22
N PHE A 200 13.86 -10.50 -22.15
CA PHE A 200 13.55 -9.14 -22.57
C PHE A 200 12.82 -9.18 -23.91
N THR A 201 11.73 -8.45 -24.00
CA THR A 201 10.90 -8.38 -25.20
C THR A 201 10.76 -6.94 -25.65
N LYS A 202 10.59 -6.77 -26.96
CA LYS A 202 10.32 -5.48 -27.58
C LYS A 202 9.18 -5.65 -28.56
N ASP A 203 8.05 -4.99 -28.28
CA ASP A 203 6.93 -4.90 -29.20
C ASP A 203 6.75 -3.42 -29.60
N LYS A 204 7.02 -3.12 -30.88
CA LYS A 204 7.05 -1.75 -31.42
C LYS A 204 7.93 -0.83 -30.56
N ASP A 205 7.30 0.12 -29.87
CA ASP A 205 7.95 1.12 -29.03
C ASP A 205 7.95 0.73 -27.55
N VAL A 206 7.56 -0.49 -27.17
CA VAL A 206 7.48 -0.94 -25.78
C VAL A 206 8.54 -2.00 -25.53
N VAL A 207 9.41 -1.74 -24.55
CA VAL A 207 10.39 -2.70 -24.04
C VAL A 207 9.89 -3.25 -22.70
N THR A 208 9.94 -4.57 -22.54
CA THR A 208 9.35 -5.25 -21.37
C THR A 208 10.28 -6.34 -20.85
N HIS A 209 10.37 -6.45 -19.53
CA HIS A 209 11.01 -7.56 -18.84
C HIS A 209 10.24 -7.91 -17.56
N THR A 210 10.21 -9.19 -17.21
CA THR A 210 9.65 -9.65 -15.93
C THR A 210 10.79 -10.15 -15.07
N PHE A 211 11.14 -9.36 -14.05
CA PHE A 211 12.11 -9.76 -13.04
C PHE A 211 11.49 -10.84 -12.17
N THR A 212 12.09 -12.01 -12.19
CA THR A 212 11.71 -13.13 -11.33
C THR A 212 12.23 -12.92 -9.91
N LYS A 213 11.66 -13.67 -8.96
CA LYS A 213 12.12 -13.71 -7.56
C LYS A 213 13.65 -13.84 -7.45
N LYS A 214 14.25 -14.70 -8.29
CA LYS A 214 15.69 -14.94 -8.32
C LYS A 214 16.48 -13.71 -8.78
N GLU A 215 16.03 -13.04 -9.84
CA GLU A 215 16.69 -11.82 -10.35
C GLU A 215 16.53 -10.66 -9.34
N ILE A 216 15.39 -10.55 -8.67
CA ILE A 216 15.15 -9.56 -7.61
C ILE A 216 16.13 -9.77 -6.44
N ILE A 217 16.29 -11.02 -5.98
CA ILE A 217 17.29 -11.36 -4.95
C ILE A 217 18.69 -10.94 -5.38
N GLN A 218 19.09 -11.23 -6.63
CA GLN A 218 20.41 -10.82 -7.15
C GLN A 218 20.59 -9.31 -7.17
N ILE A 219 19.54 -8.55 -7.52
CA ILE A 219 19.54 -7.09 -7.49
C ILE A 219 19.71 -6.59 -6.04
N MET A 220 18.95 -7.13 -5.08
CA MET A 220 19.06 -6.77 -3.67
C MET A 220 20.43 -7.10 -3.08
N GLU A 221 20.98 -8.27 -3.39
CA GLU A 221 22.34 -8.66 -2.98
C GLU A 221 23.41 -7.72 -3.56
N LYS A 222 23.24 -7.27 -4.82
CA LYS A 222 24.15 -6.29 -5.43
C LYS A 222 24.03 -4.91 -4.78
N ILE A 223 22.82 -4.50 -4.39
CA ILE A 223 22.62 -3.26 -3.63
C ILE A 223 23.35 -3.35 -2.29
N ASP A 224 23.16 -4.44 -1.53
CA ASP A 224 23.83 -4.66 -0.25
C ASP A 224 25.36 -4.66 -0.40
N GLU A 225 25.88 -5.34 -1.44
CA GLU A 225 27.31 -5.37 -1.76
C GLU A 225 27.89 -3.97 -1.97
N VAL A 226 27.25 -3.15 -2.82
CA VAL A 226 27.73 -1.80 -3.12
C VAL A 226 27.56 -0.86 -1.92
N ALA A 227 26.46 -0.99 -1.16
CA ALA A 227 26.17 -0.14 -0.01
C ALA A 227 27.14 -0.36 1.17
N LYS A 228 27.68 -1.58 1.35
CA LYS A 228 28.70 -1.91 2.37
C LYS A 228 29.99 -1.10 2.28
N GLU A 229 30.27 -0.47 1.14
CA GLU A 229 31.41 0.43 1.01
C GLU A 229 31.20 1.74 1.78
N ASN A 230 29.95 2.11 2.04
CA ASN A 230 29.60 3.24 2.89
C ASN A 230 29.67 2.83 4.38
N LYS A 231 30.41 3.61 5.18
CA LYS A 231 30.56 3.39 6.62
C LYS A 231 29.27 3.62 7.39
N ASP A 232 28.38 4.49 6.89
CA ASP A 232 27.13 4.82 7.57
C ASP A 232 26.12 3.69 7.45
N TYR A 233 26.03 3.05 6.27
CA TYR A 233 25.17 1.88 6.03
C TYR A 233 25.48 0.69 6.96
N LYS A 234 26.75 0.53 7.34
CA LYS A 234 27.17 -0.51 8.29
C LYS A 234 26.77 -0.21 9.74
N LYS A 235 26.55 1.06 10.07
CA LYS A 235 26.28 1.51 11.45
C LYS A 235 24.79 1.74 11.72
N SER A 236 23.98 1.94 10.68
CA SER A 236 22.56 2.31 10.78
C SER A 236 21.61 1.13 11.03
N GLY A 237 22.07 -0.11 11.01
CA GLY A 237 21.19 -1.29 11.05
C GLY A 237 20.62 -1.67 9.68
N ASP A 238 20.66 -0.77 8.69
CA ASP A 238 20.20 -0.97 7.30
C ASP A 238 20.75 -2.26 6.68
N GLN A 239 22.01 -2.60 6.96
CA GLN A 239 22.60 -3.84 6.45
C GLN A 239 21.87 -5.08 6.96
N LYS A 240 21.50 -5.11 8.24
CA LYS A 240 20.78 -6.25 8.83
C LYS A 240 19.38 -6.32 8.25
N GLU A 241 18.68 -5.20 8.15
CA GLU A 241 17.34 -5.12 7.55
C GLU A 241 17.33 -5.62 6.11
N MET A 242 18.30 -5.19 5.28
CA MET A 242 18.44 -5.67 3.91
C MET A 242 18.68 -7.19 3.86
N GLN A 243 19.54 -7.71 4.72
CA GLN A 243 19.83 -9.15 4.79
C GLN A 243 18.62 -9.96 5.23
N ASP A 244 17.86 -9.47 6.20
CA ASP A 244 16.66 -10.13 6.70
C ASP A 244 15.53 -10.07 5.66
N ALA A 245 15.39 -8.96 4.92
CA ALA A 245 14.49 -8.89 3.77
C ALA A 245 14.86 -9.88 2.66
N ILE A 246 16.16 -10.03 2.34
CA ILE A 246 16.62 -11.03 1.37
C ILE A 246 16.31 -12.46 1.85
N LYS A 247 16.49 -12.75 3.15
CA LYS A 247 16.16 -14.07 3.73
C LYS A 247 14.66 -14.35 3.68
N SER A 248 13.83 -13.39 4.08
CA SER A 248 12.38 -13.54 4.03
C SER A 248 11.90 -13.75 2.60
N LEU A 249 12.40 -12.96 1.65
CA LEU A 249 12.12 -13.18 0.25
C LEU A 249 12.50 -14.60 -0.17
N LYS A 250 13.67 -15.13 0.23
CA LYS A 250 14.10 -16.50 -0.09
C LYS A 250 13.18 -17.57 0.50
N ASN A 251 12.79 -17.43 1.76
CA ASN A 251 12.19 -18.50 2.55
C ASN A 251 10.66 -18.47 2.59
N ASP A 252 10.05 -17.28 2.60
CA ASP A 252 8.66 -17.10 3.01
C ASP A 252 7.73 -16.84 1.81
N LEU A 253 8.27 -16.40 0.68
CA LEU A 253 7.50 -16.12 -0.54
C LEU A 253 7.65 -17.25 -1.57
N ASP A 254 6.57 -17.78 -2.11
CA ASP A 254 6.64 -18.71 -3.24
C ASP A 254 7.04 -18.00 -4.53
N LYS A 255 6.51 -16.79 -4.70
CA LYS A 255 6.64 -16.01 -5.92
C LYS A 255 6.77 -14.53 -5.62
N MET A 256 7.66 -13.89 -6.36
CA MET A 256 7.73 -12.44 -6.47
C MET A 256 8.17 -12.12 -7.89
N ASP A 257 7.24 -11.70 -8.75
CA ASP A 257 7.55 -11.26 -10.11
C ASP A 257 7.25 -9.77 -10.24
N ILE A 258 8.17 -9.03 -10.86
CA ILE A 258 7.97 -7.62 -11.19
C ILE A 258 8.10 -7.47 -12.71
N LYS A 259 6.97 -7.32 -13.39
CA LYS A 259 6.94 -6.99 -14.82
C LYS A 259 7.03 -5.48 -14.98
N ILE A 260 8.03 -5.03 -15.72
CA ILE A 260 8.21 -3.63 -16.10
C ILE A 260 8.05 -3.50 -17.61
N SER A 261 7.25 -2.53 -18.05
CA SER A 261 7.08 -2.16 -19.45
C SER A 261 7.31 -0.66 -19.62
N ILE A 262 8.13 -0.28 -20.61
CA ILE A 262 8.51 1.12 -20.84
C ILE A 262 8.26 1.47 -22.30
N ASN A 263 7.46 2.50 -22.55
CA ASN A 263 7.26 3.04 -23.89
C ASN A 263 8.41 4.00 -24.24
N GLN A 264 9.21 3.64 -25.23
CA GLN A 264 10.41 4.40 -25.64
C GLN A 264 10.09 5.80 -26.19
N LYS A 265 8.87 6.02 -26.71
CA LYS A 265 8.42 7.31 -27.26
C LYS A 265 7.83 8.22 -26.19
N THR A 266 6.83 7.73 -25.46
CA THR A 266 6.10 8.53 -24.47
C THR A 266 6.76 8.53 -23.10
N LYS A 267 7.74 7.65 -22.88
CA LYS A 267 8.38 7.39 -21.58
C LYS A 267 7.40 6.90 -20.50
N ALA A 268 6.20 6.49 -20.90
CA ALA A 268 5.24 5.85 -20.02
C ALA A 268 5.82 4.55 -19.46
N PHE A 269 5.60 4.32 -18.18
CA PHE A 269 6.19 3.24 -17.40
C PHE A 269 5.07 2.49 -16.68
N ASP A 270 4.95 1.19 -16.94
CA ASP A 270 3.99 0.32 -16.27
C ASP A 270 4.75 -0.76 -15.50
N MET A 271 4.38 -0.94 -14.23
CA MET A 271 4.87 -2.00 -13.36
C MET A 271 3.69 -2.87 -12.92
N GLU A 272 3.85 -4.18 -13.01
CA GLU A 272 2.95 -5.17 -12.43
C GLU A 272 3.74 -6.07 -11.48
N MET A 273 3.40 -6.03 -10.20
CA MET A 273 4.03 -6.82 -9.14
C MET A 273 3.10 -7.95 -8.75
N SER A 274 3.56 -9.19 -8.83
CA SER A 274 2.83 -10.38 -8.38
C SER A 274 3.58 -11.03 -7.23
N ILE A 275 2.95 -11.11 -6.06
CA ILE A 275 3.49 -11.78 -4.88
C ILE A 275 2.57 -12.95 -4.54
N ALA A 276 3.15 -14.10 -4.22
CA ALA A 276 2.42 -15.22 -3.66
C ALA A 276 3.22 -15.85 -2.51
N ALA A 277 2.50 -16.29 -1.50
CA ALA A 277 3.01 -16.98 -0.33
C ALA A 277 2.07 -18.12 0.05
N THR A 278 2.64 -19.15 0.67
CA THR A 278 1.92 -20.28 1.24
C THR A 278 2.28 -20.31 2.71
N ASP A 279 1.28 -20.28 3.59
CA ASP A 279 1.51 -20.39 5.03
C ASP A 279 1.77 -21.84 5.48
N GLU A 280 2.00 -22.04 6.77
CA GLU A 280 2.29 -23.34 7.36
C GLU A 280 1.11 -24.34 7.23
N GLU A 281 -0.12 -23.83 7.15
CA GLU A 281 -1.35 -24.59 6.95
C GLU A 281 -1.64 -24.88 5.46
N LYS A 282 -0.73 -24.46 4.57
CA LYS A 282 -0.79 -24.57 3.11
C LYS A 282 -1.87 -23.69 2.47
N ALA A 283 -2.43 -22.73 3.19
CA ALA A 283 -3.26 -21.70 2.57
C ALA A 283 -2.35 -20.76 1.77
N LYS A 284 -2.79 -20.46 0.55
CA LYS A 284 -2.09 -19.63 -0.42
C LYS A 284 -2.73 -18.27 -0.46
N MET A 285 -1.87 -17.27 -0.33
CA MET A 285 -2.21 -15.89 -0.59
C MET A 285 -1.50 -15.43 -1.86
N GLY A 286 -2.21 -14.69 -2.70
CA GLY A 286 -1.66 -14.06 -3.89
C GLY A 286 -2.18 -12.64 -4.05
N ILE A 287 -1.29 -11.72 -4.37
CA ILE A 287 -1.64 -10.33 -4.67
C ILE A 287 -0.95 -9.89 -5.97
N VAL A 288 -1.71 -9.21 -6.82
CA VAL A 288 -1.19 -8.56 -8.03
C VAL A 288 -1.48 -7.08 -7.94
N MET A 289 -0.43 -6.27 -7.89
CA MET A 289 -0.52 -4.80 -7.87
C MET A 289 -0.02 -4.24 -9.19
N THR A 290 -0.60 -3.14 -9.65
CA THR A 290 -0.09 -2.41 -10.82
C THR A 290 0.16 -0.96 -10.50
N ILE A 291 1.26 -0.42 -11.01
CA ILE A 291 1.63 0.99 -10.97
C ILE A 291 1.83 1.45 -12.41
N ALA A 292 1.02 2.39 -12.89
CA ALA A 292 1.19 3.03 -14.19
C ALA A 292 1.66 4.46 -13.97
N VAL A 293 2.67 4.92 -14.71
CA VAL A 293 3.22 6.27 -14.66
C VAL A 293 3.25 6.83 -16.08
N THR A 294 2.61 7.97 -16.27
CA THR A 294 2.59 8.68 -17.56
C THR A 294 3.27 10.04 -17.41
N PRO A 295 4.44 10.23 -18.06
CA PRO A 295 5.10 11.52 -18.09
C PRO A 295 4.26 12.60 -18.77
N GLU A 296 4.30 13.80 -18.21
CA GLU A 296 3.53 14.96 -18.65
C GLU A 296 4.43 16.20 -18.70
N LYS A 297 4.03 17.17 -19.53
CA LYS A 297 4.62 18.51 -19.54
C LYS A 297 3.75 19.41 -18.71
N ASN A 298 4.34 20.08 -17.73
CA ASN A 298 3.65 21.08 -16.93
C ASN A 298 4.30 22.45 -17.10
N SER A 299 3.62 23.34 -17.83
CA SER A 299 4.00 24.74 -17.99
C SER A 299 3.52 25.64 -16.83
N SER A 300 2.70 25.11 -15.92
CA SER A 300 2.11 25.87 -14.83
C SER A 300 3.13 26.10 -13.72
N LYS A 301 3.21 27.35 -13.24
CA LYS A 301 4.06 27.71 -12.11
C LYS A 301 3.49 27.09 -10.83
N ILE A 302 4.30 26.27 -10.15
CA ILE A 302 4.01 25.82 -8.80
C ILE A 302 4.02 27.04 -7.88
N LYS A 303 3.00 27.17 -7.02
CA LYS A 303 2.86 28.27 -6.07
C LYS A 303 2.85 27.73 -4.65
N MET A 304 3.68 28.32 -3.79
CA MET A 304 3.65 28.06 -2.36
C MET A 304 2.43 28.74 -1.73
N PRO A 305 1.83 28.15 -0.68
CA PRO A 305 0.75 28.78 0.05
C PRO A 305 1.24 30.07 0.72
N SER A 306 0.39 31.08 0.70
CA SER A 306 0.61 32.34 1.42
C SER A 306 0.37 32.15 2.92
N LYS A 307 0.85 33.09 3.75
CA LYS A 307 0.62 33.05 5.21
C LYS A 307 -0.86 32.96 5.61
N LYS A 308 -1.77 33.50 4.79
CA LYS A 308 -3.23 33.44 5.05
C LYS A 308 -3.84 32.09 4.70
N GLU A 309 -3.18 31.34 3.83
CA GLU A 309 -3.58 29.98 3.42
C GLU A 309 -2.98 28.92 4.33
N ILE A 310 -2.10 29.29 5.27
CA ILE A 310 -1.57 28.39 6.29
C ILE A 310 -2.45 28.47 7.52
N ILE A 311 -2.92 27.32 8.02
CA ILE A 311 -3.62 27.20 9.31
C ILE A 311 -2.59 27.12 10.45
N SER A 312 -2.88 27.72 11.60
CA SER A 312 -2.02 27.56 12.79
C SER A 312 -2.21 26.18 13.41
N GLN A 313 -1.20 25.72 14.14
CA GLN A 313 -1.26 24.45 14.86
C GLN A 313 -2.40 24.45 15.89
N ASP A 314 -2.50 25.47 16.74
CA ASP A 314 -3.59 25.60 17.71
C ASP A 314 -4.99 25.57 17.06
N GLU A 315 -5.14 26.12 15.86
CA GLU A 315 -6.43 26.11 15.14
C GLU A 315 -6.70 24.74 14.52
N LEU A 316 -5.65 24.05 14.04
CA LEU A 316 -5.74 22.68 13.56
C LEU A 316 -6.09 21.72 14.70
N ASP A 317 -5.39 21.80 15.83
CA ASP A 317 -5.60 20.96 17.01
C ASP A 317 -7.01 21.12 17.55
N ALA A 318 -7.50 22.35 17.71
CA ALA A 318 -8.88 22.60 18.15
C ALA A 318 -9.93 21.99 17.22
N ILE A 319 -9.69 22.00 15.90
CA ILE A 319 -10.61 21.39 14.93
C ILE A 319 -10.50 19.86 14.97
N LEU A 320 -9.31 19.30 15.09
CA LEU A 320 -9.10 17.85 15.14
C LEU A 320 -9.59 17.24 16.46
N ALA A 321 -9.42 17.93 17.59
CA ALA A 321 -9.95 17.53 18.89
C ALA A 321 -11.48 17.31 18.86
N ASN A 322 -12.18 18.17 18.11
CA ASN A 322 -13.63 18.03 17.89
C ASN A 322 -13.99 16.81 17.01
N ILE A 323 -13.06 16.32 16.18
CA ILE A 323 -13.24 15.13 15.34
C ILE A 323 -12.95 13.85 16.14
N THR A 324 -11.89 13.85 16.96
CA THR A 324 -11.42 12.67 17.70
C THR A 324 -12.10 12.50 19.06
N GLY A 325 -12.93 13.45 19.50
CA GLY A 325 -13.63 13.40 20.79
C GLY A 325 -12.74 13.67 22.00
N THR A 326 -11.45 13.97 21.79
CA THR A 326 -10.52 14.39 22.85
C THR A 326 -10.83 15.83 23.23
N ILE A 327 -11.68 16.01 24.23
CA ILE A 327 -11.81 17.28 24.95
C ILE A 327 -10.41 17.63 25.46
N SER A 328 -9.89 18.77 25.01
CA SER A 328 -8.73 19.43 25.59
C SER A 328 -9.11 19.85 27.01
N ASP A 329 -8.93 18.96 27.97
CA ASP A 329 -8.87 19.35 29.38
C ASP A 329 -7.44 19.16 29.85
N ASP A 330 -6.89 20.19 30.49
CA ASP A 330 -5.55 20.30 31.07
C ASP A 330 -5.37 19.31 32.24
N SER A 331 -5.49 18.02 31.99
CA SER A 331 -4.95 16.99 32.87
C SER A 331 -3.72 16.41 32.19
N ASP A 332 -2.58 16.56 32.85
CA ASP A 332 -1.37 15.77 32.61
C ASP A 332 -1.76 14.30 32.46
N VAL A 333 -1.96 13.84 31.23
CA VAL A 333 -1.97 12.42 30.90
C VAL A 333 -0.55 12.16 30.43
N ASP A 334 0.30 11.79 31.40
CA ASP A 334 1.51 11.03 31.11
C ASP A 334 1.09 9.90 30.17
N LEU A 335 1.57 9.96 28.93
CA LEU A 335 1.51 8.87 27.97
C LEU A 335 2.53 7.81 28.41
N GLU A 336 2.32 7.25 29.60
CA GLU A 336 2.86 5.95 29.93
C GLU A 336 1.86 4.91 29.44
N ASP A 337 2.35 4.08 28.53
CA ASP A 337 1.83 2.78 28.12
C ASP A 337 0.88 2.16 29.14
N ASP A 338 -0.43 2.14 28.86
CA ASP A 338 -1.37 1.19 29.45
C ASP A 338 -2.62 1.07 28.55
N SER A 339 -2.99 -0.18 28.29
CA SER A 339 -4.14 -0.67 27.53
C SER A 339 -5.38 0.24 27.59
N ILE A 340 -5.96 0.57 26.42
CA ILE A 340 -7.30 1.14 26.32
C ILE A 340 -8.26 0.23 27.09
N ASP A 341 -8.77 0.72 28.21
CA ASP A 341 -9.77 0.01 29.01
C ASP A 341 -11.12 0.10 28.30
N TYR A 342 -11.48 -0.97 27.60
CA TYR A 342 -12.75 -1.09 26.90
C TYR A 342 -13.93 -1.43 27.83
N SER A 343 -13.73 -1.45 29.16
CA SER A 343 -14.80 -1.76 30.11
C SER A 343 -15.98 -0.79 30.02
N ASP A 344 -15.73 0.48 29.69
CA ASP A 344 -16.77 1.51 29.52
C ASP A 344 -17.69 1.26 28.30
N LEU A 345 -17.26 0.48 27.30
CA LEU A 345 -18.08 0.11 26.14
C LEU A 345 -19.08 -1.03 26.43
N LYS A 346 -18.93 -1.73 27.57
CA LYS A 346 -19.82 -2.83 27.97
C LYS A 346 -21.20 -2.37 28.43
N ASP A 347 -21.36 -1.07 28.72
CA ASP A 347 -22.60 -0.49 29.22
C ASP A 347 -23.28 0.46 28.21
N ASP A 348 -22.69 0.68 27.02
CA ASP A 348 -23.30 1.52 25.97
C ASP A 348 -24.46 0.80 25.25
N PRO A 349 -25.71 1.32 25.31
CA PRO A 349 -26.88 0.63 24.76
C PRO A 349 -26.87 0.41 23.24
N GLU A 350 -26.24 1.30 22.47
CA GLU A 350 -26.18 1.18 21.01
C GLU A 350 -25.12 0.17 20.59
N ILE A 351 -23.97 0.15 21.29
CA ILE A 351 -22.91 -0.84 21.08
C ILE A 351 -23.37 -2.23 21.56
N GLN A 352 -24.06 -2.32 22.70
CA GLN A 352 -24.64 -3.60 23.16
C GLN A 352 -25.60 -4.21 22.14
N LYS A 353 -26.41 -3.36 21.49
CA LYS A 353 -27.33 -3.82 20.44
C LYS A 353 -26.58 -4.33 19.21
N LEU A 354 -25.54 -3.64 18.76
CA LEU A 354 -24.71 -4.08 17.64
C LEU A 354 -24.00 -5.40 17.95
N MET A 355 -23.46 -5.53 19.17
CA MET A 355 -22.79 -6.75 19.62
C MET A 355 -23.76 -7.93 19.77
N ASP A 356 -24.99 -7.68 20.24
CA ASP A 356 -26.05 -8.71 20.26
C ASP A 356 -26.39 -9.20 18.84
N GLU A 357 -26.50 -8.29 17.86
CA GLU A 357 -26.78 -8.66 16.47
C GLU A 357 -25.64 -9.51 15.86
N GLN A 358 -24.38 -9.16 16.14
CA GLN A 358 -23.23 -9.95 15.69
C GLN A 358 -23.11 -11.31 16.41
N LEU A 359 -23.39 -11.33 17.72
CA LEU A 359 -23.42 -12.56 18.51
C LEU A 359 -24.50 -13.53 18.01
N ASP A 360 -25.70 -13.04 17.71
CA ASP A 360 -26.79 -13.85 17.18
C ASP A 360 -26.43 -14.45 15.80
N GLU A 361 -25.69 -13.72 14.97
CA GLU A 361 -25.19 -14.24 13.68
C GLU A 361 -24.10 -15.31 13.87
N MET A 362 -23.19 -15.10 14.82
CA MET A 362 -22.19 -16.10 15.19
C MET A 362 -22.83 -17.38 15.75
N ILE A 363 -23.84 -17.25 16.61
CA ILE A 363 -24.60 -18.39 17.15
C ILE A 363 -25.28 -19.17 16.04
N LYS A 364 -25.90 -18.50 15.04
CA LYS A 364 -26.49 -19.18 13.88
C LYS A 364 -25.47 -20.03 13.11
N GLN A 365 -24.23 -19.57 13.00
CA GLN A 365 -23.16 -20.33 12.33
C GLN A 365 -22.72 -21.54 13.15
N ILE A 366 -22.57 -21.38 14.47
CA ILE A 366 -22.30 -22.47 15.42
C ILE A 366 -23.40 -23.54 15.33
N GLU A 367 -24.66 -23.13 15.31
CA GLU A 367 -25.80 -24.04 15.20
C GLU A 367 -25.92 -24.71 13.81
N ALA A 368 -25.51 -24.02 12.75
CA ALA A 368 -25.53 -24.56 11.40
C ALA A 368 -24.44 -25.62 11.14
N ASN A 369 -23.34 -25.59 11.88
CA ASN A 369 -22.23 -26.52 11.73
C ASN A 369 -21.63 -26.98 13.07
N PRO A 370 -22.39 -27.74 13.88
CA PRO A 370 -21.95 -28.15 15.21
C PRO A 370 -20.72 -29.06 15.20
N SER A 371 -20.49 -29.82 14.12
CA SER A 371 -19.31 -30.69 13.96
C SER A 371 -17.98 -29.96 13.81
N ALA A 372 -18.00 -28.67 13.48
CA ALA A 372 -16.78 -27.85 13.40
C ALA A 372 -16.34 -27.31 14.77
N ILE A 373 -17.16 -27.47 15.82
CA ILE A 373 -16.87 -26.98 17.16
C ILE A 373 -16.19 -28.10 17.96
N THR A 374 -14.89 -27.94 18.20
CA THR A 374 -14.08 -28.81 19.07
C THR A 374 -13.99 -28.21 20.49
N GLU A 375 -13.61 -29.03 21.48
CA GLU A 375 -13.39 -28.55 22.85
C GLU A 375 -12.30 -27.45 22.91
N GLU A 376 -11.29 -27.54 22.05
CA GLU A 376 -10.19 -26.58 21.94
C GLU A 376 -10.68 -25.24 21.40
N ASN A 377 -11.34 -25.23 20.23
CA ASN A 377 -11.85 -24.00 19.62
C ASN A 377 -12.96 -23.36 20.47
N ALA A 378 -13.78 -24.16 21.14
CA ALA A 378 -14.79 -23.65 22.06
C ALA A 378 -14.16 -23.00 23.31
N LYS A 379 -12.98 -23.47 23.75
CA LYS A 379 -12.24 -22.84 24.85
C LYS A 379 -11.61 -21.52 24.42
N GLU A 380 -10.99 -21.48 23.24
CA GLU A 380 -10.42 -20.25 22.67
C GLU A 380 -11.47 -19.17 22.43
N ALA A 381 -12.62 -19.55 21.84
CA ALA A 381 -13.74 -18.63 21.63
C ALA A 381 -14.24 -18.02 22.95
N ARG A 382 -14.29 -18.82 24.03
CA ARG A 382 -14.67 -18.34 25.36
C ARG A 382 -13.63 -17.41 25.97
N GLU A 383 -12.35 -17.68 25.78
CA GLU A 383 -11.28 -16.85 26.33
C GLU A 383 -11.20 -15.51 25.60
N GLY A 384 -11.26 -15.51 24.26
CA GLY A 384 -11.26 -14.27 23.47
C GLY A 384 -12.52 -13.41 23.65
N ALA A 385 -13.67 -14.02 23.94
CA ALA A 385 -14.92 -13.29 24.10
C ALA A 385 -15.12 -12.66 25.50
N LYS A 386 -14.41 -13.12 26.54
CA LYS A 386 -14.57 -12.62 27.92
C LYS A 386 -14.33 -11.12 28.07
N ASP A 387 -13.37 -10.61 27.33
CA ASP A 387 -12.98 -9.21 27.42
C ASP A 387 -13.88 -8.30 26.56
N ILE A 388 -14.64 -8.89 25.65
CA ILE A 388 -15.47 -8.19 24.65
C ILE A 388 -16.96 -8.21 25.04
N PHE A 389 -17.50 -9.37 25.42
CA PHE A 389 -18.92 -9.55 25.70
C PHE A 389 -19.27 -9.35 27.18
N ASN A 390 -20.49 -8.86 27.40
CA ASN A 390 -21.06 -8.79 28.74
C ASN A 390 -21.51 -10.17 29.25
N GLU A 391 -21.94 -10.27 30.51
CA GLU A 391 -22.34 -11.55 31.11
C GLU A 391 -23.49 -12.25 30.38
N GLU A 392 -24.47 -11.48 29.88
CA GLU A 392 -25.66 -12.01 29.19
C GLU A 392 -25.31 -12.56 27.80
N GLN A 393 -24.45 -11.85 27.07
CA GLN A 393 -23.89 -12.25 25.79
C GLN A 393 -22.96 -13.46 25.92
N MET A 394 -22.09 -13.47 26.92
CA MET A 394 -21.24 -14.61 27.24
C MET A 394 -22.06 -15.86 27.55
N LYS A 395 -23.20 -15.70 28.24
CA LYS A 395 -24.11 -16.81 28.50
C LYS A 395 -24.72 -17.37 27.21
N LYS A 396 -25.22 -16.52 26.31
CA LYS A 396 -25.75 -16.94 24.99
C LYS A 396 -24.69 -17.70 24.18
N LEU A 397 -23.45 -17.20 24.14
CA LEU A 397 -22.34 -17.86 23.46
C LEU A 397 -22.02 -19.23 24.06
N ASN A 398 -21.93 -19.30 25.40
CA ASN A 398 -21.65 -20.55 26.10
C ASN A 398 -22.70 -21.62 25.83
N ASP A 399 -23.99 -21.24 25.88
CA ASP A 399 -25.10 -22.16 25.62
C ASP A 399 -25.05 -22.70 24.18
N ALA A 400 -24.70 -21.87 23.20
CA ALA A 400 -24.55 -22.28 21.80
C ALA A 400 -23.37 -23.24 21.59
N LEU A 401 -22.21 -22.93 22.17
CA LEU A 401 -21.01 -23.78 22.10
C LEU A 401 -21.22 -25.13 22.79
N ASP A 402 -21.83 -25.14 23.99
CA ASP A 402 -22.11 -26.39 24.71
C ASP A 402 -23.13 -27.26 23.98
N LYS A 403 -24.12 -26.64 23.32
CA LYS A 403 -25.08 -27.35 22.47
C LYS A 403 -24.41 -27.95 21.25
N ALA A 404 -23.49 -27.23 20.60
CA ALA A 404 -22.73 -27.73 19.46
C ALA A 404 -21.80 -28.90 19.84
N LEU A 405 -21.06 -28.79 20.96
CA LEU A 405 -20.19 -29.86 21.48
C LEU A 405 -20.95 -31.14 21.82
N LYS A 406 -22.17 -31.01 22.37
CA LYS A 406 -23.07 -32.15 22.63
C LYS A 406 -23.68 -32.75 21.37
N ALA A 407 -23.83 -31.96 20.30
CA ALA A 407 -24.36 -32.43 19.01
C ALA A 407 -23.28 -33.09 18.13
N GLY A 408 -22.02 -32.68 18.24
CA GLY A 408 -20.87 -33.26 17.53
C GLY A 408 -20.30 -34.55 18.13
N THR A 409 -20.85 -35.04 19.25
CA THR A 409 -20.42 -36.26 19.96
C THR A 409 -21.21 -37.53 19.60
N VAL A 410 -22.00 -37.50 18.51
CA VAL A 410 -22.75 -38.66 17.98
C VAL A 410 -22.06 -39.28 16.77
#